data_AF-A0A2R5LLN3-F1
#
_entry.id   AF-A0A2R5LLN3-F1
#
_cell.length_a   1.000
_cell.length_b   1.000
_cell.length_c   1.000
_cell.angle_alpha   90.00
_cell.angle_beta   90.00
_cell.angle_gamma   90.00
#
_symmetry.space_group_name_H-M   'P 1'
#
loop_
_entity.id
_entity.type
_entity.pdbx_description
1 polymer ?
#
loop_
_entity_poly.entity_id
_entity_poly.type
_entity_poly.pdbx_seq_one_letter_code
_entity_poly.pdbx_strand_id
1 'polypeptide(L)'
;MATVSQGNNFSYHQFSKDVVTAEADGACSKEQATENMTDAIAETDTQNNESSPVIDIVINNVVCSFSVRCHLNLRQIALTASNVEYRRENGMLTMKIRAPYTTASIWSSGKITCTGATSEETAKLAARRYARILQKLGFRVKFHNYRVVNVLGTCVMPFAIKLVPFSQHHRGVAIYEPELHPGVTFRIKDLKATLKVFSTGSITVTAPSVPNVQQAIEQIFPLVYEFRKERSAEEQKTANARRQASKATPVVFANNGGYDSLDSEADEEEEHMDYPESDQSWE
;
A
#
# COMPACT_ATOMS: atom_id res chain seq x y z
N MET A 1 9.40 -10.81 33.78
CA MET A 1 10.15 -10.07 32.76
C MET A 1 9.52 -10.35 31.41
N ALA A 2 9.04 -9.30 30.75
CA ALA A 2 8.39 -9.36 29.45
C ALA A 2 9.43 -9.34 28.31
N THR A 3 9.09 -9.94 27.17
CA THR A 3 9.37 -9.35 25.85
C THR A 3 8.34 -9.85 24.82
N VAL A 4 7.65 -8.87 24.25
CA VAL A 4 6.68 -8.95 23.16
C VAL A 4 7.44 -8.91 21.84
N SER A 5 7.15 -9.81 20.89
CA SER A 5 7.51 -9.62 19.48
C SER A 5 6.24 -9.35 18.68
N GLN A 6 6.10 -8.10 18.22
CA GLN A 6 5.04 -7.70 17.29
C GLN A 6 5.49 -8.04 15.87
N GLY A 7 4.93 -9.11 15.31
CA GLY A 7 4.88 -9.32 13.87
C GLY A 7 3.59 -8.69 13.35
N ASN A 8 3.71 -7.65 12.52
CA ASN A 8 2.57 -7.06 11.80
C ASN A 8 2.09 -8.03 10.70
N ASN A 9 1.36 -9.06 11.10
CA ASN A 9 0.41 -9.76 10.25
C ASN A 9 -0.97 -9.19 10.58
N PHE A 10 -1.47 -8.29 9.74
CA PHE A 10 -2.86 -7.85 9.84
C PHE A 10 -3.75 -8.92 9.20
N SER A 11 -4.41 -9.71 10.05
CA SER A 11 -5.50 -10.62 9.70
C SER A 11 -6.75 -10.17 10.46
N TYR A 12 -7.75 -9.65 9.76
CA TYR A 12 -9.11 -9.35 10.22
C TYR A 12 -10.01 -9.15 8.97
N HIS A 13 -11.30 -9.47 8.90
CA HIS A 13 -12.25 -10.13 9.79
C HIS A 13 -13.38 -10.75 8.93
N GLN A 14 -14.06 -11.71 9.53
CA GLN A 14 -15.29 -12.41 9.12
C GLN A 14 -16.36 -11.52 8.46
N PHE A 15 -16.84 -11.92 7.29
CA PHE A 15 -17.90 -11.25 6.56
C PHE A 15 -19.27 -11.59 7.16
N SER A 16 -19.94 -10.60 7.76
CA SER A 16 -21.37 -10.70 8.06
C SER A 16 -22.14 -10.06 6.90
N LYS A 17 -22.94 -10.85 6.19
CA LYS A 17 -24.07 -10.34 5.40
C LYS A 17 -25.04 -9.69 6.39
N ASP A 18 -25.56 -8.51 6.05
CA ASP A 18 -26.98 -8.15 6.21
C ASP A 18 -27.19 -6.68 5.83
N VAL A 19 -27.81 -6.44 4.67
CA VAL A 19 -28.54 -5.20 4.36
C VAL A 19 -29.71 -5.55 3.42
N VAL A 20 -30.88 -4.95 3.70
CA VAL A 20 -32.16 -4.84 2.93
C VAL A 20 -33.15 -5.99 3.23
N THR A 21 -34.38 -5.83 3.76
CA THR A 21 -35.45 -4.78 3.75
C THR A 21 -36.47 -5.08 4.90
N ALA A 22 -36.91 -4.11 5.71
CA ALA A 22 -38.18 -3.33 5.67
C ALA A 22 -39.47 -3.95 6.32
N GLU A 23 -39.92 -3.29 7.41
CA GLU A 23 -41.27 -2.99 7.95
C GLU A 23 -42.38 -4.07 8.13
N ALA A 24 -42.86 -4.28 9.38
CA ALA A 24 -44.22 -3.92 9.87
C ALA A 24 -44.62 -4.61 11.22
N ASP A 25 -45.00 -3.77 12.19
CA ASP A 25 -45.93 -3.86 13.34
C ASP A 25 -46.50 -5.20 13.90
N GLY A 26 -46.61 -5.26 15.25
CA GLY A 26 -47.67 -6.02 15.96
C GLY A 26 -47.26 -6.74 17.26
N ALA A 27 -48.00 -6.52 18.35
CA ALA A 27 -47.62 -6.84 19.73
C ALA A 27 -48.25 -8.13 20.35
N CYS A 28 -47.59 -8.61 21.42
CA CYS A 28 -48.12 -9.12 22.72
C CYS A 28 -48.67 -10.58 22.92
N SER A 29 -47.91 -11.34 23.73
CA SER A 29 -48.27 -12.12 24.97
C SER A 29 -48.79 -13.59 24.98
N LYS A 30 -48.05 -14.42 25.78
CA LYS A 30 -48.44 -15.54 26.71
C LYS A 30 -48.99 -16.86 26.13
N GLU A 31 -48.88 -18.08 26.67
CA GLU A 31 -48.17 -18.82 27.76
C GLU A 31 -48.51 -20.35 27.62
N GLN A 32 -47.59 -21.25 28.01
CA GLN A 32 -47.75 -22.63 28.60
C GLN A 32 -48.34 -23.83 27.78
N ALA A 33 -47.58 -24.91 27.50
CA ALA A 33 -47.41 -26.23 28.20
C ALA A 33 -48.56 -27.25 27.91
N THR A 34 -48.42 -28.51 27.43
CA THR A 34 -47.68 -29.71 27.93
C THR A 34 -47.86 -30.94 26.98
N GLU A 35 -46.84 -31.82 26.95
CA GLU A 35 -46.81 -33.32 26.88
C GLU A 35 -47.14 -34.22 25.65
N ASN A 36 -46.08 -34.95 25.23
CA ASN A 36 -45.91 -36.39 24.90
C ASN A 36 -46.51 -37.06 23.64
N MET A 37 -45.66 -37.49 22.69
CA MET A 37 -45.28 -38.91 22.45
C MET A 37 -44.37 -39.11 21.22
N THR A 38 -43.40 -40.01 21.41
CA THR A 38 -42.44 -40.71 20.53
C THR A 38 -42.80 -40.91 19.04
N ASP A 39 -41.89 -40.60 18.12
CA ASP A 39 -41.09 -41.60 17.38
C ASP A 39 -40.12 -40.96 16.36
N ALA A 40 -39.07 -41.72 16.05
CA ALA A 40 -37.88 -41.43 15.23
C ALA A 40 -38.05 -40.59 13.96
N ILE A 41 -37.07 -39.72 13.69
CA ILE A 41 -36.13 -39.80 12.55
C ILE A 41 -35.02 -38.76 12.78
N ALA A 42 -33.78 -39.23 12.72
CA ALA A 42 -32.59 -38.41 12.76
C ALA A 42 -32.41 -37.69 11.42
N GLU A 43 -32.57 -36.37 11.40
CA GLU A 43 -32.03 -35.53 10.33
C GLU A 43 -31.08 -34.50 10.93
N THR A 44 -29.82 -34.71 10.57
CA THR A 44 -28.65 -33.90 10.85
C THR A 44 -28.80 -32.53 10.21
N ASP A 45 -29.14 -31.52 11.02
CA ASP A 45 -28.86 -30.11 10.71
C ASP A 45 -27.35 -29.88 10.82
N THR A 46 -26.65 -30.30 9.77
CA THR A 46 -25.28 -29.87 9.53
C THR A 46 -25.37 -28.44 9.02
N GLN A 47 -25.31 -27.47 9.93
CA GLN A 47 -25.10 -26.07 9.58
C GLN A 47 -23.80 -25.97 8.77
N ASN A 48 -23.91 -25.93 7.44
CA ASN A 48 -22.84 -25.55 6.55
C ASN A 48 -22.50 -24.08 6.82
N ASN A 49 -21.63 -23.84 7.79
CA ASN A 49 -20.86 -22.62 7.90
C ASN A 49 -19.94 -22.56 6.67
N GLU A 50 -20.43 -22.03 5.54
CA GLU A 50 -19.57 -21.67 4.41
C GLU A 50 -18.61 -20.57 4.88
N SER A 51 -17.43 -20.98 5.33
CA SER A 51 -16.34 -20.08 5.64
C SER A 51 -16.02 -19.26 4.40
N SER A 52 -16.35 -17.97 4.42
CA SER A 52 -15.92 -17.01 3.41
C SER A 52 -14.40 -17.13 3.21
N PRO A 53 -13.90 -17.27 1.97
CA PRO A 53 -12.48 -17.48 1.73
C PRO A 53 -11.70 -16.25 2.19
N VAL A 54 -10.66 -16.47 3.01
CA VAL A 54 -9.74 -15.41 3.42
C VAL A 54 -8.86 -15.04 2.23
N ILE A 55 -8.87 -13.75 1.85
CA ILE A 55 -8.09 -13.22 0.73
C ILE A 55 -7.01 -12.30 1.30
N ASP A 56 -5.76 -12.69 1.07
CA ASP A 56 -4.63 -11.86 1.47
C ASP A 56 -4.45 -10.69 0.49
N ILE A 57 -4.47 -9.48 1.03
CA ILE A 57 -4.22 -8.23 0.29
C ILE A 57 -2.82 -7.76 0.61
N VAL A 58 -1.98 -7.63 -0.41
CA VAL A 58 -0.60 -7.13 -0.27
C VAL A 58 -0.54 -5.71 -0.82
N ILE A 59 -0.16 -4.76 0.03
CA ILE A 59 0.12 -3.38 -0.41
C ILE A 59 1.54 -3.30 -0.93
N ASN A 60 1.68 -3.00 -2.22
CA ASN A 60 2.97 -2.96 -2.90
C ASN A 60 3.58 -1.57 -2.93
N ASN A 61 2.74 -0.53 -3.06
CA ASN A 61 3.22 0.84 -3.15
C ASN A 61 2.18 1.84 -2.65
N VAL A 62 2.64 2.81 -1.88
CA VAL A 62 1.88 3.98 -1.44
C VAL A 62 2.57 5.23 -1.95
N VAL A 63 1.82 6.02 -2.71
CA VAL A 63 2.25 7.32 -3.24
C VAL A 63 1.61 8.41 -2.39
N CYS A 64 2.43 9.29 -1.82
CA CYS A 64 1.95 10.42 -1.05
C CYS A 64 2.47 11.74 -1.64
N SER A 65 1.76 12.83 -1.36
CA SER A 65 2.15 14.18 -1.76
C SER A 65 1.99 15.12 -0.59
N PHE A 66 2.90 16.07 -0.48
CA PHE A 66 2.88 17.13 0.52
C PHE A 66 3.54 18.39 -0.03
N SER A 67 3.37 19.50 0.68
CA SER A 67 3.96 20.79 0.33
C SER A 67 4.85 21.30 1.45
N VAL A 68 5.96 21.95 1.08
CA VAL A 68 6.89 22.59 2.03
C VAL A 68 6.66 24.10 2.21
N ARG A 69 5.70 24.68 1.47
CA ARG A 69 5.31 26.12 1.50
C ARG A 69 6.46 27.11 1.31
N CYS A 70 7.54 26.69 0.63
CA CYS A 70 8.67 27.54 0.26
C CYS A 70 9.11 27.23 -1.18
N HIS A 71 9.72 28.23 -1.82
CA HIS A 71 10.37 28.02 -3.11
C HIS A 71 11.71 27.34 -2.92
N LEU A 72 11.96 26.31 -3.72
CA LEU A 72 13.16 25.49 -3.65
C LEU A 72 14.02 25.75 -4.88
N ASN A 73 15.28 26.16 -4.66
CA ASN A 73 16.26 26.23 -5.72
C ASN A 73 16.82 24.82 -5.98
N LEU A 74 16.25 24.13 -6.97
CA LEU A 74 16.60 22.75 -7.29
C LEU A 74 18.08 22.59 -7.68
N ARG A 75 18.69 23.61 -8.31
CA ARG A 75 20.11 23.56 -8.69
C ARG A 75 21.00 23.60 -7.45
N GLN A 76 20.67 24.43 -6.48
CA GLN A 76 21.41 24.50 -5.21
C GLN A 76 21.30 23.17 -4.46
N ILE A 77 20.10 22.61 -4.36
CA ILE A 77 19.88 21.30 -3.72
C ILE A 77 20.69 20.21 -4.43
N ALA A 78 20.73 20.22 -5.77
CA ALA A 78 21.48 19.23 -6.55
C ALA A 78 22.99 19.27 -6.32
N LEU A 79 23.55 20.46 -6.00
CA LEU A 79 24.97 20.63 -5.74
C LEU A 79 25.35 20.27 -4.30
N THR A 80 24.46 20.52 -3.34
CA THR A 80 24.75 20.33 -1.91
C THR A 80 24.31 18.96 -1.38
N ALA A 81 23.20 18.42 -1.88
CA ALA A 81 22.64 17.17 -1.37
C ALA A 81 23.26 15.94 -2.03
N SER A 82 23.31 14.83 -1.29
CA SER A 82 23.68 13.52 -1.80
C SER A 82 22.47 12.71 -2.27
N ASN A 83 22.68 11.73 -3.14
CA ASN A 83 21.63 10.82 -3.65
C ASN A 83 20.47 11.56 -4.35
N VAL A 84 20.81 12.64 -5.05
CA VAL A 84 19.89 13.45 -5.84
C VAL A 84 20.23 13.39 -7.32
N GLU A 85 19.22 13.38 -8.15
CA GLU A 85 19.32 13.47 -9.60
C GLU A 85 18.46 14.64 -10.08
N TYR A 86 19.09 15.64 -10.68
CA TYR A 86 18.39 16.81 -11.21
C TYR A 86 18.29 16.73 -12.73
N ARG A 87 17.05 16.60 -13.23
CA ARG A 87 16.76 16.63 -14.67
C ARG A 87 16.11 17.96 -15.03
N ARG A 88 16.87 18.85 -15.67
CA ARG A 88 16.39 20.18 -16.09
C ARG A 88 15.17 20.10 -17.02
N GLU A 89 15.15 19.11 -17.92
CA GLU A 89 14.07 18.89 -18.88
C GLU A 89 12.71 18.68 -18.19
N ASN A 90 12.70 17.98 -17.07
CA ASN A 90 11.47 17.65 -16.34
C ASN A 90 11.10 18.70 -15.28
N GLY A 91 11.97 19.69 -15.02
CA GLY A 91 11.76 20.70 -13.99
C GLY A 91 11.63 20.15 -12.57
N MET A 92 12.13 18.94 -12.31
CA MET A 92 12.04 18.27 -11.00
C MET A 92 13.38 17.71 -10.55
N LEU A 93 13.55 17.60 -9.23
CA LEU A 93 14.68 16.94 -8.59
C LEU A 93 14.21 15.63 -7.96
N THR A 94 14.90 14.53 -8.28
CA THR A 94 14.62 13.22 -7.71
C THR A 94 15.60 12.95 -6.58
N MET A 95 15.11 12.68 -5.37
CA MET A 95 15.94 12.36 -4.20
C MET A 95 15.58 10.97 -3.67
N LYS A 96 16.58 10.13 -3.40
CA LYS A 96 16.38 8.78 -2.87
C LYS A 96 16.93 8.65 -1.45
N ILE A 97 16.17 8.00 -0.58
CA ILE A 97 16.62 7.66 0.78
C ILE A 97 16.50 6.14 0.99
N ARG A 98 17.40 5.57 1.79
CA ARG A 98 17.45 4.12 2.05
C ARG A 98 16.44 3.65 3.10
N ALA A 99 16.16 4.50 4.08
CA ALA A 99 15.25 4.17 5.19
C ALA A 99 14.17 5.26 5.31
N PRO A 100 12.88 4.94 5.11
CA PRO A 100 12.40 3.80 4.31
C PRO A 100 12.86 3.94 2.85
N TYR A 101 13.05 2.82 2.13
CA TYR A 101 13.52 2.84 0.74
C TYR A 101 12.48 3.53 -0.15
N THR A 102 12.70 4.81 -0.42
CA THR A 102 11.71 5.67 -1.07
C THR A 102 12.40 6.66 -2.00
N THR A 103 11.62 7.14 -2.97
CA THR A 103 12.04 8.15 -3.93
C THR A 103 11.07 9.33 -3.86
N ALA A 104 11.60 10.54 -3.72
CA ALA A 104 10.84 11.78 -3.75
C ALA A 104 11.15 12.58 -5.01
N SER A 105 10.10 13.04 -5.67
CA SER A 105 10.14 14.03 -6.74
C SER A 105 9.80 15.40 -6.14
N ILE A 106 10.77 16.31 -6.17
CA ILE A 106 10.73 17.64 -5.56
C ILE A 106 10.64 18.68 -6.68
N TRP A 107 9.63 19.54 -6.61
CA TRP A 107 9.40 20.62 -7.56
C TRP A 107 9.86 21.96 -6.98
N SER A 108 10.25 22.91 -7.83
CA SER A 108 10.70 24.26 -7.41
C SER A 108 9.61 25.05 -6.67
N SER A 109 8.34 24.70 -6.88
CA SER A 109 7.17 25.21 -6.16
C SER A 109 7.08 24.75 -4.70
N GLY A 110 7.94 23.83 -4.26
CA GLY A 110 7.87 23.23 -2.94
C GLY A 110 6.80 22.14 -2.83
N LYS A 111 6.21 21.69 -3.95
CA LYS A 111 5.42 20.45 -3.97
C LYS A 111 6.37 19.26 -4.02
N ILE A 112 6.08 18.24 -3.21
CA ILE A 112 6.86 17.01 -3.15
C ILE A 112 5.91 15.82 -3.32
N THR A 113 6.33 14.84 -4.11
CA THR A 113 5.65 13.55 -4.26
C THR A 113 6.61 12.45 -3.88
N CYS A 114 6.21 11.55 -3.01
CA CYS A 114 7.03 10.44 -2.55
C CYS A 114 6.39 9.12 -2.98
N THR A 115 7.21 8.19 -3.46
CA THR A 115 6.81 6.89 -3.99
C THR A 115 7.73 5.79 -3.44
N GLY A 116 7.22 4.55 -3.39
CA GLY A 116 7.99 3.37 -2.99
C GLY A 116 7.78 2.91 -1.55
N ALA A 117 6.91 3.59 -0.79
CA ALA A 117 6.54 3.14 0.54
C ALA A 117 5.61 1.93 0.47
N THR A 118 5.73 0.98 1.37
CA THR A 118 4.89 -0.23 1.43
C THR A 118 3.66 -0.05 2.32
N SER A 119 3.61 1.01 3.13
CA SER A 119 2.48 1.33 4.01
C SER A 119 2.24 2.83 4.10
N GLU A 120 1.04 3.23 4.55
CA GLU A 120 0.71 4.66 4.74
C GLU A 120 1.59 5.30 5.83
N GLU A 121 1.89 4.55 6.90
CA GLU A 121 2.75 4.99 7.99
C GLU A 121 4.20 5.23 7.52
N THR A 122 4.75 4.28 6.76
CA THR A 122 6.10 4.42 6.19
C THR A 122 6.16 5.56 5.18
N ALA A 123 5.10 5.78 4.39
CA ALA A 123 4.99 6.92 3.48
C ALA A 123 5.00 8.26 4.23
N LYS A 124 4.30 8.35 5.37
CA LYS A 124 4.27 9.55 6.21
C LYS A 124 5.63 9.81 6.87
N LEU A 125 6.28 8.76 7.34
CA LEU A 125 7.64 8.83 7.89
C LEU A 125 8.66 9.32 6.84
N ALA A 126 8.61 8.75 5.64
CA ALA A 126 9.44 9.16 4.50
C ALA A 126 9.26 10.64 4.19
N ALA A 127 8.00 11.09 4.07
CA ALA A 127 7.66 12.48 3.79
C ALA A 127 8.26 13.45 4.83
N ARG A 128 8.20 13.10 6.12
CA ARG A 128 8.82 13.89 7.19
C ARG A 128 10.34 13.90 7.10
N ARG A 129 10.96 12.76 6.75
CA ARG A 129 12.42 12.68 6.53
C ARG A 129 12.88 13.59 5.41
N TYR A 130 12.18 13.59 4.27
CA TYR A 130 12.48 14.50 3.17
C TYR A 130 12.35 15.97 3.56
N ALA A 131 11.29 16.33 4.29
CA ALA A 131 11.13 17.69 4.80
C ALA A 131 12.29 18.08 5.72
N ARG A 132 12.76 17.17 6.60
CA ARG A 132 13.89 17.42 7.50
C ARG A 132 15.22 17.58 6.76
N ILE A 133 15.47 16.78 5.72
CA ILE A 133 16.67 16.93 4.87
C ILE A 133 16.69 18.34 4.25
N LEU A 134 15.56 18.79 3.70
CA LEU A 134 15.46 20.14 3.12
C LEU A 134 15.64 21.25 4.17
N GLN A 135 15.18 21.05 5.41
CA GLN A 135 15.47 21.99 6.51
C GLN A 135 16.98 22.07 6.81
N LYS A 136 17.68 20.93 6.86
CA LYS A 136 19.13 20.89 7.10
C LYS A 136 19.94 21.58 5.99
N LEU A 137 19.42 21.61 4.77
CA LEU A 137 20.01 22.34 3.65
C LEU A 137 19.79 23.86 3.71
N GLY A 138 19.14 24.38 4.76
CA GLY A 138 18.93 25.81 4.98
C GLY A 138 17.60 26.37 4.44
N PHE A 139 16.71 25.53 3.92
CA PHE A 139 15.39 26.00 3.45
C PHE A 139 14.39 26.12 4.59
N ARG A 140 13.61 27.21 4.60
CA ARG A 140 12.50 27.44 5.55
C ARG A 140 11.29 26.56 5.20
N VAL A 141 11.39 25.27 5.51
CA VAL A 141 10.40 24.24 5.16
C VAL A 141 9.33 24.08 6.24
N LYS A 142 8.07 24.10 5.83
CA LYS A 142 6.90 23.78 6.68
C LYS A 142 6.15 22.57 6.11
N PHE A 143 5.99 21.51 6.90
CA PHE A 143 5.26 20.32 6.46
C PHE A 143 3.75 20.60 6.41
N HIS A 144 3.17 20.66 5.21
CA HIS A 144 1.77 21.02 5.01
C HIS A 144 1.11 20.21 3.90
N ASN A 145 -0.24 20.14 3.91
CA ASN A 145 -1.05 19.46 2.89
C ASN A 145 -0.59 18.04 2.55
N TYR A 146 -0.22 17.26 3.56
CA TYR A 146 0.08 15.85 3.37
C TYR A 146 -1.20 15.08 3.00
N ARG A 147 -1.12 14.30 1.93
CA ARG A 147 -2.18 13.38 1.50
C ARG A 147 -1.60 12.16 0.81
N VAL A 148 -2.27 11.03 0.95
CA VAL A 148 -2.06 9.86 0.09
C VAL A 148 -2.73 10.15 -1.25
N VAL A 149 -2.02 9.90 -2.34
CA VAL A 149 -2.49 10.15 -3.71
C VAL A 149 -3.00 8.86 -4.33
N ASN A 150 -2.23 7.79 -4.16
CA ASN A 150 -2.54 6.51 -4.76
C ASN A 150 -1.93 5.36 -3.95
N VAL A 151 -2.65 4.27 -3.87
CA VAL A 151 -2.26 3.03 -3.23
C VAL A 151 -2.40 1.91 -4.26
N LEU A 152 -1.34 1.13 -4.42
CA LEU A 152 -1.28 -0.04 -5.26
C LEU A 152 -1.32 -1.29 -4.37
N GLY A 153 -2.44 -2.01 -4.44
CA GLY A 153 -2.62 -3.31 -3.82
C GLY A 153 -2.61 -4.43 -4.85
N THR A 154 -2.23 -5.63 -4.42
CA THR A 154 -2.41 -6.85 -5.21
C THR A 154 -3.03 -7.91 -4.33
N CYS A 155 -4.01 -8.63 -4.87
CA CYS A 155 -4.59 -9.80 -4.25
C CYS A 155 -4.59 -10.96 -5.26
N VAL A 156 -4.52 -12.18 -4.74
CA VAL A 156 -4.49 -13.40 -5.57
C VAL A 156 -5.66 -14.29 -5.18
N MET A 157 -6.58 -14.49 -6.10
CA MET A 157 -7.71 -15.39 -5.92
C MET A 157 -7.25 -16.86 -5.97
N PRO A 158 -7.93 -17.78 -5.26
CA PRO A 158 -7.57 -19.19 -5.26
C PRO A 158 -7.90 -19.90 -6.59
N PHE A 159 -8.75 -19.31 -7.43
CA PHE A 159 -9.20 -19.85 -8.73
C PHE A 159 -8.74 -18.98 -9.91
N ALA A 160 -8.81 -19.52 -11.13
CA ALA A 160 -8.63 -18.76 -12.37
C ALA A 160 -9.94 -18.10 -12.81
N ILE A 161 -9.90 -17.10 -13.69
CA ILE A 161 -11.08 -16.30 -14.08
C ILE A 161 -11.25 -16.31 -15.60
N LYS A 162 -12.48 -16.57 -16.08
CA LYS A 162 -12.83 -16.43 -17.50
C LYS A 162 -13.05 -14.96 -17.84
N LEU A 163 -12.03 -14.31 -18.41
CA LEU A 163 -12.04 -12.87 -18.68
C LEU A 163 -13.05 -12.43 -19.75
N VAL A 164 -13.23 -13.21 -20.82
CA VAL A 164 -14.12 -12.84 -21.94
C VAL A 164 -15.59 -12.79 -21.50
N PRO A 165 -16.15 -13.84 -20.85
CA PRO A 165 -17.52 -13.75 -20.35
C PRO A 165 -17.70 -12.66 -19.28
N PHE A 166 -16.71 -12.52 -18.39
CA PHE A 166 -16.72 -11.49 -17.34
C PHE A 166 -16.82 -10.07 -17.92
N SER A 167 -16.02 -9.76 -18.94
CA SER A 167 -16.03 -8.43 -19.57
C SER A 167 -17.29 -8.19 -20.41
N GLN A 168 -17.83 -9.23 -21.05
CA GLN A 168 -19.08 -9.15 -21.80
C GLN A 168 -20.29 -8.90 -20.89
N HIS A 169 -20.31 -9.49 -19.69
CA HIS A 169 -21.36 -9.24 -18.71
C HIS A 169 -21.29 -7.82 -18.13
N HIS A 170 -20.07 -7.29 -17.95
CA HIS A 170 -19.82 -6.00 -17.31
C HIS A 170 -19.36 -4.89 -18.29
N ARG A 171 -19.84 -4.88 -19.54
CA ARG A 171 -19.36 -3.96 -20.61
C ARG A 171 -19.37 -2.46 -20.25
N GLY A 172 -20.24 -2.02 -19.33
CA GLY A 172 -20.33 -0.62 -18.92
C GLY A 172 -19.18 -0.14 -18.01
N VAL A 173 -18.52 -1.07 -17.30
CA VAL A 173 -17.50 -0.77 -16.28
C VAL A 173 -16.19 -1.54 -16.49
N ALA A 174 -16.23 -2.63 -17.27
CA ALA A 174 -15.11 -3.49 -17.60
C ALA A 174 -14.68 -3.27 -19.06
N ILE A 175 -13.38 -3.04 -19.26
CA ILE A 175 -12.74 -2.88 -20.56
C ILE A 175 -11.75 -4.01 -20.73
N TYR A 176 -11.89 -4.79 -21.80
CA TYR A 176 -11.02 -5.91 -22.12
C TYR A 176 -10.50 -5.79 -23.55
N GLU A 177 -9.22 -5.41 -23.67
CA GLU A 177 -8.52 -5.21 -24.95
C GLU A 177 -7.25 -6.08 -24.94
N PRO A 178 -7.35 -7.39 -25.24
CA PRO A 178 -6.24 -8.34 -25.10
C PRO A 178 -5.00 -7.97 -25.92
N GLU A 179 -5.21 -7.30 -27.06
CA GLU A 179 -4.12 -6.78 -27.92
C GLU A 179 -3.32 -5.66 -27.26
N LEU A 180 -3.94 -4.88 -26.36
CA LEU A 180 -3.27 -3.80 -25.63
C LEU A 180 -2.78 -4.26 -24.26
N HIS A 181 -3.56 -5.10 -23.57
CA HIS A 181 -3.24 -5.57 -22.23
C HIS A 181 -3.92 -6.92 -21.92
N PRO A 182 -3.21 -7.90 -21.32
CA PRO A 182 -3.77 -9.23 -21.06
C PRO A 182 -4.83 -9.29 -19.95
N GLY A 183 -5.03 -8.22 -19.19
CA GLY A 183 -5.98 -8.14 -18.07
C GLY A 183 -7.18 -7.25 -18.35
N VAL A 184 -8.33 -7.59 -17.76
CA VAL A 184 -9.55 -6.77 -17.81
C VAL A 184 -9.37 -5.58 -16.86
N THR A 185 -9.60 -4.37 -17.35
CA THR A 185 -9.63 -3.17 -16.52
C THR A 185 -11.05 -2.91 -16.06
N PHE A 186 -11.30 -3.01 -14.76
CA PHE A 186 -12.59 -2.77 -14.12
C PHE A 186 -12.54 -1.48 -13.30
N ARG A 187 -13.47 -0.55 -13.52
CA ARG A 187 -13.48 0.76 -12.83
C ARG A 187 -14.69 0.89 -11.91
N ILE A 188 -14.42 1.13 -10.63
CA ILE A 188 -15.45 1.42 -9.61
C ILE A 188 -15.50 2.93 -9.42
N LYS A 189 -16.59 3.56 -9.87
CA LYS A 189 -16.73 5.03 -9.83
C LYS A 189 -16.82 5.54 -8.39
N ASP A 190 -17.56 4.86 -7.52
CA ASP A 190 -17.84 5.31 -6.16
C ASP A 190 -16.58 5.39 -5.29
N LEU A 191 -15.71 4.39 -5.39
CA LEU A 191 -14.44 4.31 -4.65
C LEU A 191 -13.27 5.02 -5.35
N LYS A 192 -13.48 5.49 -6.59
CA LYS A 192 -12.43 5.95 -7.51
C LYS A 192 -11.31 4.94 -7.67
N ALA A 193 -11.65 3.65 -7.64
CA ALA A 193 -10.72 2.54 -7.70
C ALA A 193 -10.70 1.92 -9.11
N THR A 194 -9.51 1.55 -9.58
CA THR A 194 -9.31 0.81 -10.82
C THR A 194 -8.68 -0.53 -10.51
N LEU A 195 -9.31 -1.60 -10.95
CA LEU A 195 -8.85 -2.97 -10.78
C LEU A 195 -8.41 -3.52 -12.14
N LYS A 196 -7.34 -4.28 -12.13
CA LYS A 196 -6.87 -5.07 -13.27
C LYS A 196 -6.95 -6.54 -12.90
N VAL A 197 -7.88 -7.24 -13.52
CA VAL A 197 -8.15 -8.66 -13.29
C VAL A 197 -7.43 -9.47 -14.37
N PHE A 198 -6.58 -10.41 -13.96
CA PHE A 198 -5.87 -11.32 -14.85
C PHE A 198 -6.53 -12.71 -14.86
N SER A 199 -6.39 -13.43 -15.98
CA SER A 199 -6.96 -14.79 -16.14
C SER A 199 -6.46 -15.78 -15.08
N THR A 200 -5.26 -15.53 -14.55
CA THR A 200 -4.62 -16.32 -13.48
C THR A 200 -5.31 -16.21 -12.12
N GLY A 201 -6.24 -15.27 -11.95
CA GLY A 201 -6.85 -14.93 -10.67
C GLY A 201 -6.08 -13.87 -9.87
N SER A 202 -4.96 -13.37 -10.38
CA SER A 202 -4.28 -12.21 -9.80
C SER A 202 -5.09 -10.95 -10.12
N ILE A 203 -5.24 -10.07 -9.14
CA ILE A 203 -5.93 -8.79 -9.28
C ILE A 203 -5.04 -7.68 -8.72
N THR A 204 -4.80 -6.66 -9.54
CA THR A 204 -4.08 -5.45 -9.11
C THR A 204 -5.08 -4.33 -8.91
N VAL A 205 -5.08 -3.71 -7.74
CA VAL A 205 -6.00 -2.64 -7.36
C VAL A 205 -5.25 -1.33 -7.19
N THR A 206 -5.78 -0.26 -7.76
CA THR A 206 -5.27 1.09 -7.66
C THR A 206 -6.37 1.99 -7.10
N ALA A 207 -6.18 2.58 -5.92
CA ALA A 207 -7.20 3.36 -5.23
C ALA A 207 -6.57 4.53 -4.44
N PRO A 208 -7.33 5.55 -4.03
CA PRO A 208 -6.77 6.71 -3.32
C PRO A 208 -6.33 6.42 -1.87
N SER A 209 -6.79 5.33 -1.26
CA SER A 209 -6.52 4.97 0.15
C SER A 209 -6.52 3.45 0.35
N VAL A 210 -5.88 2.96 1.41
CA VAL A 210 -5.90 1.53 1.76
C VAL A 210 -7.31 1.00 2.03
N PRO A 211 -8.20 1.69 2.77
CA PRO A 211 -9.58 1.23 2.96
C PRO A 211 -10.36 1.08 1.65
N ASN A 212 -10.15 1.98 0.68
CA ASN A 212 -10.80 1.88 -0.62
C ASN A 212 -10.29 0.67 -1.42
N VAL A 213 -9.03 0.26 -1.23
CA VAL A 213 -8.51 -0.99 -1.83
C VAL A 213 -9.27 -2.19 -1.28
N GLN A 214 -9.50 -2.23 0.04
CA GLN A 214 -10.24 -3.32 0.68
C GLN A 214 -11.68 -3.40 0.17
N GLN A 215 -12.42 -2.29 0.22
CA GLN A 215 -13.81 -2.23 -0.24
C GLN A 215 -13.93 -2.59 -1.73
N ALA A 216 -12.95 -2.19 -2.55
CA ALA A 216 -12.91 -2.56 -3.97
C ALA A 216 -12.77 -4.07 -4.17
N ILE A 217 -12.00 -4.75 -3.32
CA ILE A 217 -11.82 -6.20 -3.35
C ILE A 217 -13.10 -6.92 -2.89
N GLU A 218 -13.78 -6.38 -1.88
CA GLU A 218 -15.06 -6.91 -1.39
C GLU A 218 -16.14 -6.83 -2.48
N GLN A 219 -16.20 -5.72 -3.23
CA GLN A 219 -17.15 -5.56 -4.33
C GLN A 219 -16.84 -6.45 -5.54
N ILE A 220 -15.57 -6.62 -5.90
CA ILE A 220 -15.20 -7.40 -7.08
C ILE A 220 -15.28 -8.91 -6.84
N PHE A 221 -15.09 -9.37 -5.60
CA PHE A 221 -15.04 -10.77 -5.24
C PHE A 221 -16.26 -11.60 -5.73
N PRO A 222 -17.52 -11.22 -5.42
CA PRO A 222 -18.68 -11.99 -5.90
C PRO A 222 -18.77 -11.99 -7.43
N LEU A 223 -18.42 -10.87 -8.08
CA LEU A 223 -18.48 -10.74 -9.54
C LEU A 223 -17.48 -11.67 -10.24
N VAL A 224 -16.27 -11.83 -9.70
CA VAL A 224 -15.27 -12.73 -10.28
C VAL A 224 -15.50 -14.19 -9.91
N TYR A 225 -16.17 -14.46 -8.78
CA TYR A 225 -16.48 -15.81 -8.33
C TYR A 225 -17.44 -16.52 -9.28
N GLU A 226 -18.42 -15.80 -9.85
CA GLU A 226 -19.36 -16.33 -10.84
C GLU A 226 -18.65 -16.86 -12.10
N PHE A 227 -17.58 -16.20 -12.52
CA PHE A 227 -16.80 -16.56 -13.72
C PHE A 227 -15.55 -17.37 -13.42
N ARG A 228 -15.52 -18.06 -12.28
CA ARG A 228 -14.39 -18.90 -11.89
C ARG A 228 -14.15 -20.05 -12.86
N LYS A 229 -12.89 -20.41 -13.00
CA LYS A 229 -12.38 -21.55 -13.75
C LYS A 229 -11.45 -22.32 -12.83
N GLU A 230 -11.58 -23.65 -12.83
CA GLU A 230 -10.56 -24.49 -12.24
C GLU A 230 -9.23 -24.30 -12.98
N ARG A 231 -8.16 -24.17 -12.22
CA ARG A 231 -6.81 -24.04 -12.78
C ARG A 231 -6.45 -25.34 -13.48
N SER A 232 -5.83 -25.25 -14.66
CA SER A 232 -5.26 -26.44 -15.29
C SER A 232 -4.11 -26.98 -14.44
N ALA A 233 -3.78 -28.27 -14.57
CA ALA A 233 -2.67 -28.88 -13.81
C ALA A 233 -1.33 -28.14 -14.01
N GLU A 234 -1.13 -27.53 -15.17
CA GLU A 234 0.04 -26.69 -15.48
C GLU A 234 -0.01 -25.33 -14.76
N GLU A 235 -1.15 -24.64 -14.81
CA GLU A 235 -1.38 -23.39 -14.07
C GLU A 235 -1.28 -23.60 -12.55
N GLN A 236 -1.71 -24.76 -12.05
CA GLN A 236 -1.58 -25.15 -10.64
C GLN A 236 -0.10 -25.26 -10.23
N LYS A 237 0.72 -25.90 -11.06
CA LYS A 237 2.17 -26.03 -10.83
C LYS A 237 2.85 -24.66 -10.82
N THR A 238 2.54 -23.79 -11.77
CA THR A 238 3.09 -22.43 -11.82
C THR A 238 2.63 -21.57 -10.65
N ALA A 239 1.36 -21.66 -10.24
CA ALA A 239 0.83 -20.94 -9.09
C ALA A 239 1.47 -21.40 -7.77
N ASN A 240 1.66 -22.71 -7.60
CA ASN A 240 2.32 -23.28 -6.43
C ASN A 240 3.81 -22.90 -6.37
N ALA A 241 4.52 -22.94 -7.51
CA ALA A 241 5.91 -22.48 -7.59
C ALA A 241 6.04 -20.99 -7.22
N ARG A 242 5.12 -20.12 -7.70
CA ARG A 242 5.08 -18.69 -7.32
C ARG A 242 4.79 -18.49 -5.84
N ARG A 243 3.83 -19.22 -5.27
CA ARG A 243 3.52 -19.19 -3.82
C ARG A 243 4.69 -19.68 -2.95
N GLN A 244 5.44 -20.67 -3.42
CA GLN A 244 6.63 -21.16 -2.73
C GLN A 244 7.78 -20.15 -2.80
N ALA A 245 8.02 -19.52 -3.96
CA ALA A 245 9.03 -18.47 -4.11
C ALA A 245 8.73 -17.24 -3.24
N SER A 246 7.47 -16.82 -3.13
CA SER A 246 7.07 -15.69 -2.27
C SER A 246 7.18 -16.01 -0.78
N LYS A 247 7.11 -17.28 -0.37
CA LYS A 247 7.31 -17.72 1.02
C LYS A 247 8.79 -17.98 1.35
N ALA A 248 9.58 -18.40 0.37
CA ALA A 248 11.01 -18.73 0.53
C ALA A 248 11.92 -17.50 0.55
N THR A 249 11.44 -16.34 0.11
CA THR A 249 12.21 -15.09 0.14
C THR A 249 11.66 -14.21 1.27
N PRO A 250 12.18 -14.33 2.52
CA PRO A 250 12.01 -13.21 3.43
C PRO A 250 12.71 -12.03 2.77
N VAL A 251 12.02 -10.89 2.67
CA VAL A 251 12.69 -9.65 2.27
C VAL A 251 13.61 -9.26 3.42
N VAL A 252 14.79 -9.89 3.48
CA VAL A 252 15.90 -9.50 4.34
C VAL A 252 16.47 -8.24 3.71
N PHE A 253 15.88 -7.09 4.03
CA PHE A 253 16.68 -5.88 4.05
C PHE A 253 17.68 -6.09 5.18
N ALA A 254 18.93 -6.38 4.82
CA ALA A 254 20.02 -6.50 5.76
C ALA A 254 20.07 -5.21 6.60
N ASN A 255 19.57 -5.31 7.84
CA ASN A 255 19.97 -4.45 8.93
C ASN A 255 21.44 -4.76 9.23
N ASN A 256 22.34 -4.22 8.41
CA ASN A 256 23.70 -4.00 8.88
C ASN A 256 23.67 -2.73 9.72
N GLY A 257 23.43 -2.94 11.02
CA GLY A 257 23.83 -1.99 12.04
C GLY A 257 25.34 -1.86 12.04
N GLY A 258 25.81 -0.62 12.05
CA GLY A 258 27.21 -0.26 12.17
C GLY A 258 27.38 1.21 11.79
N TYR A 259 27.87 2.01 12.74
CA TYR A 259 28.05 3.47 12.75
C TYR A 259 26.79 4.30 13.06
N ASP A 260 26.77 5.20 14.03
CA ASP A 260 27.66 5.46 15.17
C ASP A 260 26.84 6.35 16.11
N SER A 261 26.91 6.08 17.40
CA SER A 261 26.29 6.86 18.46
C SER A 261 27.35 7.83 18.96
N LEU A 262 27.52 9.00 18.34
CA LEU A 262 28.30 10.10 18.91
C LEU A 262 27.74 11.42 18.40
N ASP A 263 27.02 12.12 19.27
CA ASP A 263 27.33 13.50 19.68
C ASP A 263 26.14 14.10 20.41
N SER A 264 26.12 13.84 21.71
CA SER A 264 25.58 14.73 22.73
C SER A 264 26.74 15.10 23.65
N GLU A 265 26.99 16.42 23.73
CA GLU A 265 27.72 17.13 24.79
C GLU A 265 29.26 17.09 24.76
N ALA A 266 29.84 18.21 24.30
CA ALA A 266 30.98 18.88 24.94
C ALA A 266 31.05 20.34 24.44
N ASP A 267 30.70 21.26 25.34
CA ASP A 267 31.13 22.66 25.31
C ASP A 267 32.64 22.74 25.66
N GLU A 268 33.27 23.86 25.30
CA GLU A 268 34.65 24.32 25.63
C GLU A 268 35.75 23.58 24.84
N GLU A 269 36.68 24.21 24.10
CA GLU A 269 37.44 25.44 24.33
C GLU A 269 37.82 26.13 22.99
N GLU A 270 37.91 27.47 23.02
CA GLU A 270 38.53 28.30 21.98
C GLU A 270 40.05 28.10 21.97
N GLU A 271 40.66 27.91 20.78
CA GLU A 271 42.03 28.36 20.56
C GLU A 271 42.17 29.13 19.24
N HIS A 272 42.47 30.42 19.43
CA HIS A 272 42.85 31.44 18.48
C HIS A 272 44.19 31.07 17.83
N MET A 273 44.19 30.82 16.52
CA MET A 273 45.43 30.59 15.76
C MET A 273 45.81 31.88 15.02
N ASP A 274 46.83 32.58 15.54
CA ASP A 274 47.48 33.74 14.92
C ASP A 274 48.18 33.36 13.61
N TYR A 275 47.88 34.08 12.53
CA TYR A 275 48.65 34.02 11.29
C TYR A 275 49.77 35.08 11.33
N PRO A 276 51.05 34.71 11.17
CA PRO A 276 52.09 35.69 10.91
C PRO A 276 52.04 36.10 9.44
N GLU A 277 51.92 37.41 9.20
CA GLU A 277 52.28 38.07 7.94
C GLU A 277 53.78 37.86 7.66
N SER A 278 54.13 37.47 6.44
CA SER A 278 55.45 37.78 5.90
C SER A 278 55.36 38.10 4.42
N ASP A 279 55.64 39.36 4.18
CA ASP A 279 55.77 40.08 2.94
C ASP A 279 56.93 39.57 2.04
N GLN A 280 56.77 39.88 0.75
CA GLN A 280 57.81 40.30 -0.21
C GLN A 280 58.73 39.31 -0.96
N SER A 281 58.59 39.45 -2.28
CA SER A 281 59.62 39.68 -3.32
C SER A 281 60.40 38.51 -3.95
N TRP A 282 60.07 38.30 -5.23
CA TRP A 282 60.90 38.21 -6.44
C TRP A 282 62.19 37.37 -6.43
N GLU A 283 62.19 36.33 -7.28
CA GLU A 283 63.03 36.30 -8.51
C GLU A 283 62.16 35.85 -9.70
#